data_AF-M0E9C3-F1
#
_entry.id   AF-M0E9C3-F1
#
_cell.length_a   1.000
_cell.length_b   1.000
_cell.length_c   1.000
_cell.angle_alpha   90.00
_cell.angle_beta   90.00
_cell.angle_gamma   90.00
#
_symmetry.space_group_name_H-M   'P 1'
#
loop_
_entity.id
_entity.type
_entity.pdbx_description
1 polymer ?
#
loop_
_entity_poly.entity_id
_entity_poly.type
_entity_poly.pdbx_seq_one_letter_code
_entity_poly.pdbx_strand_id
1 'polypeptide(L)' 'MIGCDGKWAIHPSQIEIGNEVFAPDPEVAERAKRIVDAYAEAMDEGKGAVSVDGQMVDEATNKMAQDIVETAEAAGIL' A
#
# COMPACT_ATOMS: atom_id res chain seq x y z
N MET A 1 2.88 -9.81 -9.13
CA MET A 1 1.86 -9.52 -10.17
C MET A 1 2.42 -8.49 -11.15
N ILE A 2 1.88 -8.40 -12.37
CA ILE A 2 2.35 -7.45 -13.41
C ILE A 2 1.74 -6.03 -13.25
N GLY A 3 1.34 -5.64 -12.03
CA GLY A 3 0.65 -4.37 -11.76
C GLY A 3 -0.85 -4.38 -12.06
N CYS A 4 -1.53 -5.52 -11.86
CA CYS A 4 -2.99 -5.60 -11.97
C CYS A 4 -3.63 -5.41 -10.59
N ASP A 5 -4.69 -4.61 -10.52
CA ASP A 5 -5.41 -4.29 -9.27
C ASP A 5 -6.63 -5.19 -9.01
N GLY A 6 -6.89 -6.16 -9.89
CA GLY A 6 -8.04 -7.04 -9.75
C GLY A 6 -8.26 -7.99 -10.92
N LYS A 7 -9.31 -8.80 -10.80
CA LYS A 7 -9.81 -9.66 -11.88
C LYS A 7 -11.33 -9.75 -11.84
N TRP A 8 -11.95 -9.79 -13.02
CA TRP A 8 -13.39 -10.00 -13.13
C TRP A 8 -13.80 -11.38 -12.60
N ALA A 9 -14.92 -11.40 -11.88
CA ALA A 9 -15.62 -12.61 -11.47
C ALA A 9 -16.87 -12.79 -12.35
N ILE A 10 -16.95 -13.91 -13.07
CA ILE A 10 -18.14 -14.29 -13.87
C ILE A 10 -18.99 -15.34 -13.16
N HIS A 11 -18.51 -15.86 -12.02
CA HIS A 11 -19.20 -16.82 -11.18
C HIS A 11 -18.92 -16.50 -9.69
N PRO A 12 -19.90 -16.62 -8.77
CA PRO A 12 -19.72 -16.27 -7.37
C PRO A 12 -18.54 -16.95 -6.67
N SER A 13 -18.21 -18.20 -7.06
CA SER A 13 -17.07 -18.94 -6.48
C SER A 13 -15.69 -18.33 -6.79
N GLN A 14 -15.61 -17.32 -7.66
CA GLN A 14 -14.36 -16.65 -8.00
C GLN A 14 -14.10 -15.42 -7.13
N ILE A 15 -15.12 -14.95 -6.38
CA ILE A 15 -15.04 -13.71 -5.61
C ILE A 15 -14.00 -13.83 -4.50
N GLU A 16 -14.09 -14.88 -3.68
CA GLU A 16 -13.18 -15.10 -2.55
C GLU A 16 -11.73 -15.22 -3.01
N ILE A 17 -11.48 -16.03 -4.04
CA ILE A 17 -10.15 -16.20 -4.65
C ILE A 17 -9.63 -14.89 -5.21
N GLY A 18 -10.49 -14.09 -5.85
CA GLY A 18 -10.12 -12.77 -6.37
C GLY A 18 -9.70 -11.83 -5.24
N ASN A 19 -10.51 -11.74 -4.18
CA ASN A 19 -10.21 -10.88 -3.05
C ASN A 19 -8.91 -11.30 -2.35
N GLU A 20 -8.69 -12.60 -2.13
CA GLU A 20 -7.45 -13.11 -1.51
C GLU A 20 -6.20 -12.79 -2.35
N VAL A 21 -6.28 -12.93 -3.67
CA VAL A 21 -5.11 -12.74 -4.55
C VAL A 21 -4.76 -11.26 -4.77
N PHE A 22 -5.77 -10.38 -4.80
CA PHE A 22 -5.58 -8.96 -5.13
C PHE A 22 -5.59 -8.03 -3.91
N ALA A 23 -5.98 -8.51 -2.73
CA ALA A 23 -5.79 -7.77 -1.50
C ALA A 23 -4.28 -7.64 -1.18
N PRO A 24 -3.84 -6.50 -0.64
CA PRO A 24 -2.47 -6.34 -0.19
C PRO A 24 -2.17 -7.28 0.97
N ASP A 25 -0.92 -7.76 1.03
CA ASP A 25 -0.44 -8.53 2.19
C ASP A 25 -0.42 -7.62 3.45
N PRO A 26 -0.87 -8.10 4.63
CA PRO A 26 -0.91 -7.30 5.85
C PRO A 26 0.44 -6.68 6.23
N GLU A 27 1.57 -7.40 6.05
CA GLU A 27 2.89 -6.86 6.38
C GLU A 27 3.30 -5.73 5.41
N VAL A 28 2.89 -5.85 4.15
CA VAL A 28 3.10 -4.81 3.13
C VAL A 28 2.26 -3.58 3.45
N ALA A 29 1.00 -3.77 3.87
CA ALA A 29 0.11 -2.69 4.27
C ALA A 29 0.66 -1.93 5.49
N GLU A 30 1.12 -2.64 6.52
CA GLU A 30 1.75 -2.04 7.70
C GLU A 30 3.03 -1.28 7.37
N ARG A 31 3.86 -1.83 6.46
CA ARG A 31 5.04 -1.11 5.99
C ARG A 31 4.67 0.15 5.20
N ALA A 32 3.65 0.08 4.35
CA ALA A 32 3.16 1.23 3.60
C ALA A 32 2.67 2.34 4.54
N LYS A 33 1.94 1.98 5.61
CA LYS A 33 1.53 2.92 6.66
C LYS A 33 2.71 3.61 7.34
N ARG A 34 3.73 2.85 7.76
CA ARG A 34 4.97 3.43 8.32
C ARG A 34 5.67 4.39 7.36
N ILE A 35 5.67 4.08 6.07
CA ILE A 35 6.24 4.94 5.03
C ILE A 35 5.48 6.27 4.96
N VAL A 36 4.15 6.22 4.91
CA VAL A 36 3.29 7.42 4.86
C VAL A 36 3.50 8.29 6.10
N ASP A 37 3.49 7.69 7.29
CA ASP A 37 3.68 8.39 8.56
C ASP A 37 5.06 9.06 8.64
N ALA A 38 6.13 8.32 8.31
CA ALA A 38 7.50 8.84 8.33
C ALA A 38 7.73 9.93 7.26
N TYR A 39 7.09 9.81 6.09
CA TYR A 39 7.18 10.82 5.05
C TYR A 39 6.45 12.11 5.46
N ALA A 40 5.28 12.01 6.09
CA ALA A 40 4.56 13.15 6.63
C ALA A 40 5.40 13.91 7.68
N GLU A 41 6.02 13.20 8.63
CA GLU A 41 6.93 13.79 9.62
C GLU A 41 8.13 14.49 8.95
N ALA A 42 8.75 13.85 7.96
CA ALA A 42 9.88 14.44 7.24
C ALA A 42 9.49 15.70 6.45
N MET A 43 8.29 15.74 5.87
CA MET A 43 7.77 16.92 5.17
C MET A 43 7.53 18.10 6.12
N ASP A 44 7.04 17.85 7.33
CA ASP A 44 6.89 18.87 8.37
C ASP A 44 8.25 19.46 8.81
N GLU A 45 9.31 18.64 8.75
CA GLU A 45 10.70 19.07 8.98
C GLU A 45 11.35 19.73 7.74
N GLY A 46 10.65 19.83 6.62
CA GLY A 46 11.15 20.41 5.36
C GLY A 46 12.12 19.50 4.59
N LYS A 47 12.10 18.19 4.83
CA LYS A 47 12.92 17.19 4.13
C LYS A 47 12.11 16.55 3.00
N GLY A 48 12.61 16.58 1.77
CA GLY A 48 11.93 15.99 0.61
C GLY A 48 12.08 14.46 0.46
N ALA A 49 12.86 13.83 1.34
CA ALA A 49 13.07 12.38 1.37
C ALA A 49 13.41 11.91 2.78
N VAL A 50 13.02 10.68 3.12
CA VAL A 50 13.26 10.03 4.42
C VAL A 50 13.78 8.61 4.23
N SER A 51 14.50 8.06 5.21
CA SER A 51 14.86 6.65 5.21
C SER A 51 13.93 5.85 6.10
N VAL A 52 13.26 4.84 5.53
CA VAL A 52 12.38 3.90 6.25
C VAL A 52 12.88 2.49 5.98
N ASP A 53 13.10 1.70 7.04
CA ASP A 53 13.64 0.34 6.96
C ASP A 53 14.95 0.24 6.13
N GLY A 54 15.78 1.28 6.18
CA GLY A 54 17.04 1.36 5.43
C GLY A 54 16.90 1.67 3.94
N GLN A 55 15.69 1.97 3.46
CA GLN A 55 15.42 2.37 2.08
C GLN A 55 15.03 3.85 2.01
N MET A 56 15.42 4.51 0.92
CA MET A 56 15.04 5.90 0.67
C MET A 56 13.60 5.96 0.16
N VAL A 57 12.80 6.83 0.78
CA VAL A 57 11.44 7.15 0.39
C VAL A 57 11.43 8.59 -0.11
N ASP A 58 11.00 8.75 -1.35
CA ASP A 58 10.68 10.02 -1.99
C ASP A 58 9.17 10.16 -2.20
N GLU A 59 8.73 11.27 -2.81
CA GLU A 59 7.31 11.52 -3.06
C GLU A 59 6.65 10.44 -3.93
N ALA A 60 7.36 9.88 -4.90
CA ALA A 60 6.83 8.82 -5.76
C ALA A 60 6.59 7.52 -4.96
N THR A 61 7.53 7.18 -4.09
CA THR A 61 7.42 6.01 -3.20
C THR A 61 6.33 6.21 -2.16
N ASN A 62 6.23 7.42 -1.60
CA ASN A 62 5.18 7.81 -0.68
C ASN A 62 3.79 7.65 -1.32
N LYS A 63 3.61 8.13 -2.56
CA LYS A 63 2.34 7.98 -3.29
C LYS A 63 1.94 6.52 -3.49
N MET A 64 2.88 5.65 -3.89
CA MET A 64 2.59 4.21 -4.01
C MET A 64 2.22 3.58 -2.66
N ALA A 65 2.83 4.04 -1.56
CA ALA A 65 2.47 3.58 -0.22
C ALA A 65 1.05 4.04 0.18
N GLN A 66 0.65 5.27 -0.17
CA GLN A 66 -0.71 5.76 0.04
C GLN A 66 -1.75 4.90 -0.69
N ASP A 67 -1.52 4.56 -1.96
CA ASP A 67 -2.43 3.71 -2.74
C ASP A 67 -2.63 2.32 -2.08
N ILE A 68 -1.55 1.75 -1.53
CA ILE A 68 -1.60 0.47 -0.80
C ILE A 68 -2.40 0.62 0.50
N VAL A 69 -2.18 1.70 1.26
CA VAL A 69 -2.91 1.96 2.51
C VAL A 69 -4.40 2.11 2.25
N GLU A 70 -4.80 2.92 1.26
CA GLU A 70 -6.21 3.11 0.89
C GLU A 70 -6.87 1.77 0.52
N THR A 71 -6.18 0.95 -0.27
CA THR A 71 -6.68 -0.38 -0.66
C THR A 71 -6.81 -1.31 0.56
N ALA A 72 -5.84 -1.29 1.47
CA ALA A 72 -5.84 -2.12 2.67
C ALA A 72 -6.95 -1.73 3.66
N GLU A 73 -7.20 -0.43 3.85
CA GLU A 73 -8.31 0.07 4.67
C GLU A 73 -9.67 -0.32 4.07
N ALA A 74 -9.82 -0.18 2.74
CA ALA A 74 -11.05 -0.59 2.04
C ALA A 74 -11.29 -2.11 2.14
N ALA A 75 -10.23 -2.91 2.22
CA ALA A 75 -10.29 -4.35 2.42
C ALA A 75 -10.43 -4.77 3.90
N GLY A 76 -10.35 -3.84 4.86
CA GLY A 76 -10.42 -4.11 6.29
C GLY A 76 -9.18 -4.82 6.86
N ILE A 77 -8.02 -4.61 6.24
CA ILE A 77 -6.72 -5.18 6.65
C ILE A 77 -5.98 -4.22 7.60
N LEU A 78 -6.11 -2.91 7.37
CA LEU A 78 -5.67 -1.82 8.25
C LEU A 78 -6.89 -1.16 8.91
#